data_AF-A0A1G2H6A2-F1
#
_entry.id   AF-A0A1G2H6A2-F1
#
_cell.length_a   1.000
_cell.length_b   1.000
_cell.length_c   1.000
_cell.angle_alpha   90.00
_cell.angle_beta   90.00
_cell.angle_gamma   90.00
#
_symmetry.space_group_name_H-M   'P 1'
#
loop_
_entity.id
_entity.type
_entity.pdbx_description
1 polymer ?
#
loop_
_entity_poly.entity_id
_entity_poly.type
_entity_poly.pdbx_seq_one_letter_code
_entity_poly.pdbx_strand_id
1 'polypeptide(L)'
;MKSRRLLFFLIITFLAMAVWTVYAQLYITKPQIQIIIRYNIDKFMHIVGGAFIMALLTYIFGPRKFSQIIISVLIFSAIWEIVELNVDKQVLFFYNNNPGMWVKDTVGDTLFAFVGAFAATRFVKTK
;
A
#
# COMPACT_ATOMS: atom_id res chain seq x y z
N MET A 1 1.15 27.12 -6.84
CA MET A 1 2.35 26.30 -7.16
C MET A 1 2.25 24.99 -6.40
N LYS A 2 2.36 23.83 -7.08
CA LYS A 2 2.38 22.54 -6.39
C LYS A 2 3.72 22.37 -5.64
N SER A 3 3.69 21.82 -4.42
CA SER A 3 4.86 21.73 -3.55
C SER A 3 5.92 20.79 -4.14
N ARG A 4 7.15 21.29 -4.37
CA ARG A 4 8.29 20.48 -4.82
C ARG A 4 8.60 19.33 -3.85
N ARG A 5 8.38 19.54 -2.54
CA ARG A 5 8.54 18.51 -1.50
C ARG A 5 7.52 17.38 -1.67
N LEU A 6 6.27 17.71 -1.99
CA LEU A 6 5.22 16.72 -2.23
C LEU A 6 5.50 15.91 -3.50
N LEU A 7 5.97 16.55 -4.56
CA LEU A 7 6.38 15.86 -5.78
C LEU A 7 7.56 14.91 -5.52
N PHE A 8 8.57 15.35 -4.77
CA PHE A 8 9.71 14.50 -4.40
C PHE A 8 9.28 13.30 -3.55
N PHE A 9 8.39 13.52 -2.58
CA PHE A 9 7.81 12.44 -1.77
C PHE A 9 7.07 11.41 -2.62
N LEU A 10 6.28 11.87 -3.61
CA LEU A 10 5.58 10.99 -4.54
C LEU A 10 6.55 10.14 -5.37
N ILE A 11 7.63 10.75 -5.87
CA ILE A 11 8.65 10.04 -6.64
C ILE A 11 9.31 8.97 -5.78
N ILE A 12 9.74 9.30 -4.55
CA ILE A 12 10.39 8.33 -3.67
C ILE A 12 9.46 7.17 -3.31
N THR A 13 8.23 7.48 -2.90
CA THR A 13 7.28 6.43 -2.48
C THR A 13 6.88 5.54 -3.66
N PHE A 14 6.72 6.11 -4.86
CA PHE A 14 6.52 5.33 -6.09
C PHE A 14 7.72 4.42 -6.39
N LEU A 15 8.94 4.96 -6.36
CA LEU A 15 10.16 4.20 -6.62
C LEU A 15 10.36 3.09 -5.59
N ALA A 16 10.09 3.35 -4.30
CA ALA A 16 10.18 2.36 -3.24
C ALA A 16 9.24 1.16 -3.49
N MET A 17 7.97 1.44 -3.85
CA MET A 17 7.02 0.38 -4.21
C MET A 17 7.46 -0.37 -5.47
N ALA A 18 7.87 0.33 -6.53
CA ALA A 18 8.30 -0.30 -7.77
C ALA A 18 9.52 -1.20 -7.55
N VAL A 19 10.52 -0.74 -6.79
CA VAL A 19 11.71 -1.53 -6.43
C VAL A 19 11.31 -2.75 -5.60
N TRP A 20 10.41 -2.59 -4.62
CA TRP A 20 9.91 -3.71 -3.84
C TRP A 20 9.21 -4.76 -4.72
N THR A 21 8.30 -4.35 -5.60
CA THR A 21 7.58 -5.28 -6.48
C THR A 21 8.55 -6.05 -7.39
N VAL A 22 9.51 -5.36 -8.00
CA VAL A 22 10.53 -6.02 -8.85
C VAL A 22 11.41 -6.96 -8.02
N TYR A 23 11.84 -6.53 -6.83
CA TYR A 23 12.61 -7.36 -5.91
C TYR A 23 11.83 -8.63 -5.53
N ALA A 24 10.55 -8.46 -5.18
CA ALA A 24 9.68 -9.53 -4.73
C ALA A 24 9.43 -10.59 -5.82
N GLN A 25 9.24 -10.15 -7.06
CA GLN A 25 8.96 -11.06 -8.17
C GLN A 25 10.21 -11.78 -8.68
N LEU A 26 11.37 -11.13 -8.69
CA LEU A 26 12.56 -11.65 -9.36
C LEU A 26 13.60 -12.28 -8.43
N TYR A 27 13.65 -11.86 -7.15
CA TYR A 27 14.78 -12.19 -6.27
C TYR A 27 14.38 -12.87 -4.95
N ILE A 28 13.11 -12.85 -4.56
CA ILE A 28 12.69 -13.45 -3.30
C ILE A 28 12.63 -14.98 -3.43
N THR A 29 13.42 -15.65 -2.59
CA THR A 29 13.44 -17.11 -2.45
C THR A 29 12.38 -17.61 -1.46
N LYS A 30 12.00 -18.89 -1.53
CA LYS A 30 11.02 -19.48 -0.60
C LYS A 30 11.35 -19.27 0.90
N PRO A 31 12.60 -19.41 1.38
CA PRO A 31 12.94 -19.09 2.77
C PRO A 31 12.71 -17.62 3.13
N GLN A 32 12.96 -16.70 2.21
CA GLN A 32 12.74 -15.27 2.43
C GLN A 32 11.24 -14.94 2.48
N ILE A 33 10.39 -15.60 1.68
CA ILE A 33 8.93 -15.48 1.78
C ILE A 33 8.45 -15.82 3.19
N GLN A 34 8.96 -16.92 3.77
CA GLN A 34 8.58 -17.34 5.12
C GLN A 34 8.97 -16.30 6.19
N ILE A 35 10.13 -15.65 6.03
CA ILE A 35 10.57 -14.56 6.92
C ILE A 35 9.64 -13.36 6.75
N ILE A 36 9.31 -12.98 5.52
CA ILE A 36 8.42 -11.85 5.22
C ILE A 36 7.06 -12.05 5.85
N ILE A 37 6.45 -13.22 5.66
CA ILE A 37 5.15 -13.57 6.24
C ILE A 37 5.23 -13.61 7.77
N ARG A 38 6.26 -14.25 8.33
CA ARG A 38 6.40 -14.40 9.79
C ARG A 38 6.53 -13.05 10.51
N TYR A 39 7.23 -12.11 9.90
CA TYR A 39 7.49 -10.79 10.49
C TYR A 39 6.63 -9.68 9.88
N ASN A 40 5.69 -10.00 8.98
CA ASN A 40 4.81 -9.05 8.32
C ASN A 40 5.59 -7.90 7.63
N ILE A 41 6.72 -8.22 6.98
CA ILE A 41 7.64 -7.22 6.41
C ILE A 41 6.98 -6.48 5.24
N ASP A 42 6.16 -7.19 4.47
CA ASP A 42 5.35 -6.65 3.38
C ASP A 42 4.41 -5.53 3.84
N LYS A 43 3.94 -5.57 5.11
CA LYS A 43 3.09 -4.51 5.69
C LYS A 43 3.75 -3.13 5.71
N PHE A 44 5.07 -3.06 5.72
CA PHE A 44 5.78 -1.79 5.53
C PHE A 44 5.48 -1.18 4.16
N MET A 45 5.38 -2.00 3.11
CA MET A 45 5.08 -1.52 1.77
C MET A 45 3.63 -1.08 1.63
N HIS A 46 2.71 -1.66 2.41
CA HIS A 46 1.34 -1.16 2.53
C HIS A 46 1.29 0.21 3.22
N ILE A 47 2.12 0.48 4.23
CA ILE A 47 2.31 1.84 4.79
C ILE A 47 2.79 2.79 3.68
N VAL A 48 3.82 2.40 2.92
CA VAL A 48 4.34 3.24 1.83
C VAL A 48 3.27 3.50 0.77
N GLY A 49 2.49 2.49 0.40
CA GLY A 49 1.39 2.60 -0.56
C GLY A 49 0.26 3.51 -0.09
N GLY A 50 -0.18 3.37 1.15
CA GLY A 50 -1.16 4.27 1.75
C GLY A 50 -0.67 5.72 1.78
N ALA A 51 0.61 5.93 2.11
CA ALA A 51 1.23 7.24 2.10
C ALA A 51 1.30 7.84 0.69
N PHE A 52 1.66 7.02 -0.32
CA PHE A 52 1.69 7.42 -1.73
C PHE A 52 0.31 7.86 -2.22
N ILE A 53 -0.72 7.03 -2.02
CA ILE A 53 -2.10 7.34 -2.45
C ILE A 53 -2.55 8.66 -1.84
N MET A 54 -2.30 8.87 -0.54
CA MET A 54 -2.74 10.10 0.12
C MET A 54 -1.95 11.32 -0.37
N ALA A 55 -0.64 11.19 -0.58
CA ALA A 55 0.16 12.26 -1.16
C ALA A 55 -0.32 12.61 -2.58
N LEU A 56 -0.69 11.59 -3.37
CA LEU A 56 -1.10 11.75 -4.77
C LEU A 56 -2.45 12.46 -4.84
N LEU A 57 -3.41 11.99 -4.06
CA LEU A 57 -4.72 12.62 -3.96
C LEU A 57 -4.61 14.06 -3.43
N THR A 58 -3.68 14.32 -2.51
CA THR A 58 -3.44 15.69 -2.03
C THR A 58 -2.79 16.57 -3.10
N TYR A 59 -1.89 16.02 -3.91
CA TYR A 59 -1.23 16.72 -5.01
C TYR A 59 -2.18 17.07 -6.16
N ILE A 60 -3.18 16.22 -6.41
CA ILE A 60 -4.17 16.42 -7.48
C ILE A 60 -5.33 17.29 -6.99
N PHE A 61 -5.91 16.98 -5.83
CA PHE A 61 -7.19 17.54 -5.38
C PHE A 61 -7.09 18.46 -4.15
N GLY A 62 -5.89 18.61 -3.58
CA GLY A 62 -5.69 19.36 -2.34
C GLY A 62 -5.98 18.56 -1.06
N PRO A 63 -5.86 19.20 0.12
CA PRO A 63 -5.99 18.52 1.41
C PRO A 63 -7.37 17.88 1.61
N ARG A 64 -7.41 16.68 2.19
CA ARG A 64 -8.65 15.93 2.41
C ARG A 64 -9.09 15.86 3.87
N LYS A 65 -10.40 15.74 4.08
CA LYS A 65 -11.00 15.45 5.40
C LYS A 65 -10.75 13.99 5.78
N PHE A 66 -10.75 13.69 7.07
CA PHE A 66 -10.49 12.32 7.57
C PHE A 66 -11.40 11.26 6.95
N SER A 67 -12.69 11.53 6.80
CA SER A 67 -13.63 10.61 6.14
C SER A 67 -13.27 10.32 4.68
N GLN A 68 -12.76 11.32 3.95
CA GLN A 68 -12.32 11.13 2.57
C GLN A 68 -11.04 10.29 2.49
N ILE A 69 -10.16 10.37 3.50
CA ILE A 69 -8.98 9.49 3.61
C ILE A 69 -9.46 8.06 3.76
N ILE A 70 -10.42 7.81 4.67
CA ILE A 70 -10.99 6.49 4.90
C ILE A 70 -11.56 5.88 3.64
N ILE A 71 -12.45 6.61 2.98
CA ILE A 71 -13.06 6.15 1.74
C ILE A 71 -12.00 5.87 0.68
N SER A 72 -10.99 6.74 0.55
CA SER A 72 -9.95 6.56 -0.46
C SER A 72 -9.12 5.30 -0.19
N VAL A 73 -8.66 5.09 1.05
CA VAL A 73 -7.88 3.89 1.40
C VAL A 73 -8.70 2.63 1.14
N LEU A 74 -9.95 2.57 1.59
CA LEU A 74 -10.82 1.41 1.36
C LEU A 74 -11.02 1.11 -0.13
N ILE A 75 -11.27 2.14 -0.95
CA ILE A 75 -11.43 1.98 -2.40
C ILE A 75 -10.15 1.44 -3.03
N PHE A 76 -9.00 2.03 -2.71
CA PHE A 76 -7.74 1.59 -3.31
C PHE A 76 -7.30 0.21 -2.82
N SER A 77 -7.51 -0.12 -1.55
CA SER A 77 -7.30 -1.48 -1.03
C SER A 77 -8.18 -2.49 -1.76
N ALA A 78 -9.47 -2.21 -1.93
CA ALA A 78 -10.36 -3.10 -2.67
C ALA A 78 -9.94 -3.28 -4.14
N ILE A 79 -9.55 -2.19 -4.82
CA ILE A 79 -9.04 -2.25 -6.20
C ILE A 79 -7.76 -3.09 -6.25
N TRP A 80 -6.84 -2.89 -5.30
CA TRP A 80 -5.57 -3.61 -5.26
C TRP A 80 -5.79 -5.12 -5.09
N GLU A 81 -6.64 -5.53 -4.14
CA GLU A 81 -7.00 -6.93 -3.92
C GLU A 81 -7.61 -7.59 -5.16
N ILE A 82 -8.50 -6.87 -5.86
CA ILE A 82 -9.07 -7.36 -7.12
C ILE A 82 -7.95 -7.55 -8.16
N VAL A 83 -7.02 -6.61 -8.26
CA VAL A 83 -5.88 -6.73 -9.19
C VAL A 83 -5.00 -7.93 -8.82
N GLU A 84 -4.65 -8.10 -7.55
CA GLU A 84 -3.84 -9.23 -7.10
C GLU A 84 -4.49 -10.58 -7.38
N LEU A 85 -5.79 -10.72 -7.12
CA LEU A 85 -6.54 -11.94 -7.45
C LEU A 85 -6.51 -12.30 -8.95
N ASN A 86 -6.41 -11.30 -9.83
CA ASN A 86 -6.39 -11.50 -11.27
C ASN A 86 -4.97 -11.72 -11.84
N VAL A 87 -3.94 -11.28 -11.14
CA VAL A 87 -2.55 -11.27 -11.65
C VAL A 87 -1.66 -12.27 -10.92
N ASP A 88 -1.87 -12.50 -9.63
CA ASP A 88 -1.06 -13.42 -8.82
C ASP A 88 -1.78 -14.76 -8.58
N LYS A 89 -1.27 -15.81 -9.21
CA LYS A 89 -1.80 -17.17 -9.08
C LYS A 89 -1.69 -17.71 -7.65
N GLN A 90 -0.72 -17.25 -6.86
CA GLN A 90 -0.58 -17.67 -5.46
C GLN A 90 -1.69 -17.05 -4.61
N VAL A 91 -1.98 -15.76 -4.80
CA VAL A 91 -3.08 -15.08 -4.10
C VAL A 91 -4.42 -15.73 -4.44
N LEU A 92 -4.68 -16.01 -5.73
CA LEU A 92 -5.88 -16.73 -6.15
C LEU A 92 -5.97 -18.15 -5.54
N PHE A 93 -4.84 -18.85 -5.42
CA PHE A 93 -4.79 -20.14 -4.75
C PHE A 93 -5.14 -20.02 -3.26
N PHE A 94 -4.59 -19.03 -2.54
CA PHE A 94 -4.90 -18.79 -1.13
C PHE A 94 -6.36 -18.41 -0.93
N TYR A 95 -6.92 -17.55 -1.80
CA TYR A 95 -8.33 -17.19 -1.76
C TYR A 95 -9.25 -18.42 -1.86
N ASN A 96 -8.98 -19.31 -2.82
CA ASN A 96 -9.82 -20.50 -3.05
C ASN A 96 -9.65 -21.60 -1.98
N ASN A 97 -8.45 -21.77 -1.42
CA ASN A 97 -8.15 -22.90 -0.51
C ASN A 97 -8.11 -22.51 0.97
N ASN A 98 -7.88 -21.23 1.29
CA ASN A 98 -7.83 -20.73 2.66
C ASN A 98 -8.32 -19.27 2.74
N PRO A 99 -9.61 -19.01 2.45
CA PRO A 99 -10.15 -17.65 2.36
C PRO A 99 -10.01 -16.86 3.67
N GLY A 100 -10.05 -17.54 4.82
CA GLY A 100 -9.85 -16.89 6.13
C GLY A 100 -8.45 -16.32 6.33
N MET A 101 -7.43 -16.92 5.70
CA MET A 101 -6.06 -16.39 5.72
C MET A 101 -5.96 -15.16 4.83
N TRP A 102 -6.50 -15.21 3.62
CA TRP A 102 -6.56 -14.07 2.71
C TRP A 102 -7.29 -12.88 3.33
N VAL A 103 -8.47 -13.07 3.93
CA VAL A 103 -9.22 -11.97 4.59
C VAL A 103 -8.39 -11.30 5.70
N LYS A 104 -7.68 -12.09 6.52
CA LYS A 104 -6.83 -11.53 7.59
C LYS A 104 -5.68 -10.70 7.02
N ASP A 105 -5.11 -11.17 5.92
CA ASP A 105 -4.02 -10.48 5.21
C ASP A 105 -4.48 -9.14 4.65
N THR A 106 -5.59 -9.14 3.88
CA THR A 106 -6.25 -7.95 3.33
C THR A 106 -6.61 -6.92 4.40
N VAL A 107 -7.14 -7.38 5.54
CA VAL A 107 -7.44 -6.49 6.68
C VAL A 107 -6.16 -5.88 7.24
N GLY A 108 -5.09 -6.68 7.39
CA GLY A 108 -3.77 -6.19 7.75
C GLY A 108 -3.29 -5.11 6.79
N ASP A 109 -3.28 -5.38 5.50
CA ASP A 109 -2.81 -4.46 4.46
C ASP A 109 -3.57 -3.14 4.47
N THR A 110 -4.88 -3.23 4.63
CA THR A 110 -5.74 -2.06 4.73
C THR A 110 -5.41 -1.22 5.98
N LEU A 111 -5.23 -1.86 7.15
CA LEU A 111 -4.86 -1.17 8.39
C LEU A 111 -3.49 -0.49 8.29
N PHE A 112 -2.50 -1.14 7.67
CA PHE A 112 -1.18 -0.57 7.48
C PHE A 112 -1.19 0.56 6.43
N ALA A 113 -2.01 0.44 5.38
CA ALA A 113 -2.26 1.53 4.44
C ALA A 113 -2.90 2.75 5.12
N PHE A 114 -3.81 2.54 6.08
CA PHE A 114 -4.35 3.61 6.91
C PHE A 114 -3.28 4.39 7.67
N VAL A 115 -2.34 3.67 8.29
CA VAL A 115 -1.21 4.28 9.03
C VAL A 115 -0.40 5.17 8.09
N GLY A 116 -0.05 4.66 6.91
CA GLY A 116 0.69 5.41 5.89
C GLY A 116 -0.06 6.64 5.39
N ALA A 117 -1.33 6.49 5.05
CA ALA A 117 -2.17 7.57 4.58
C ALA A 117 -2.31 8.67 5.64
N PHE A 118 -2.53 8.30 6.90
CA PHE A 118 -2.62 9.25 8.00
C PHE A 118 -1.29 10.00 8.22
N ALA A 119 -0.16 9.27 8.22
CA ALA A 119 1.17 9.88 8.35
C ALA A 119 1.45 10.89 7.23
N ALA A 120 1.14 10.54 5.98
CA ALA A 120 1.28 11.44 4.84
C ALA A 120 0.46 12.73 5.01
N THR A 121 -0.76 12.66 5.58
CA THR A 121 -1.54 13.90 5.80
C THR A 121 -0.89 14.87 6.78
N ARG A 122 -0.09 14.37 7.75
CA ARG A 122 0.66 15.24 8.66
C ARG A 122 1.84 15.89 7.95
N PHE A 123 2.54 15.14 7.11
CA PHE A 123 3.67 15.63 6.31
C PHE A 123 3.26 16.68 5.26
N VAL A 124 2.04 16.62 4.74
CA VAL A 124 1.54 17.59 3.75
C VAL A 124 0.84 18.80 4.38
N LYS A 125 0.39 18.70 5.65
CA LYS A 125 -0.25 19.81 6.39
C LYS A 125 0.74 20.78 7.03
N THR A 126 2.03 20.47 7.12
CA THR A 126 3.05 21.41 7.57
C THR A 126 3.24 22.51 6.51
N LYS A 127 2.50 23.61 6.72
CA LYS A 127 2.78 24.93 6.14
C LYS A 127 4.08 25.48 6.70
#